data_AF-A0A956G2G4-F1
#
_entry.id   AF-A0A956G2G4-F1
#
_cell.length_a   1.000
_cell.length_b   1.000
_cell.length_c   1.000
_cell.angle_alpha   90.00
_cell.angle_beta   90.00
_cell.angle_gamma   90.00
#
_symmetry.space_group_name_H-M   'P 1'
#
loop_
_entity.id
_entity.type
_entity.pdbx_description
1 polymer ?
#
loop_
_entity_poly.entity_id
_entity_poly.type
_entity_poly.pdbx_seq_one_letter_code
_entity_poly.pdbx_strand_id
1 'polypeptide(L)'
;MDADGRGNTYLDGLDHFVKRTLRIPGYLRYGDDCALFSDDRSHLVEARVAIVDWLQQHRRLEVNPRSGAVAPTRHPCLFLGCRICPAGIAPSRRAWRRMRSRLREAEAQGPEALARSIA
;
A
#
# COMPACT_ATOMS: atom_id res chain seq x y z
N MET A 1 -12.95 7.08 25.39
CA MET A 1 -11.68 7.32 26.10
C MET A 1 -10.89 6.05 25.87
N ASP A 2 -10.01 5.96 24.86
CA ASP A 2 -8.93 6.89 24.55
C ASP A 2 -8.67 6.96 23.04
N ALA A 3 -8.48 8.17 22.50
CA ALA A 3 -7.82 8.40 21.22
C ALA A 3 -7.44 9.89 21.10
N ASP A 4 -6.49 10.33 21.93
CA ASP A 4 -5.79 11.57 21.66
C ASP A 4 -4.93 11.41 20.40
N GLY A 5 -5.38 12.06 19.32
CA GLY A 5 -4.54 12.82 18.41
C GLY A 5 -3.38 12.11 17.71
N ARG A 6 -3.66 11.13 16.83
CA ARG A 6 -2.84 10.76 15.65
C ARG A 6 -3.61 9.74 14.79
N GLY A 7 -3.84 10.02 13.50
CA GLY A 7 -4.61 9.16 12.59
C GLY A 7 -4.07 7.72 12.41
N ASN A 8 -2.90 7.39 12.97
CA ASN A 8 -2.31 6.04 12.89
C ASN A 8 -2.81 5.06 13.97
N THR A 9 -3.53 5.50 15.01
CA THR A 9 -4.03 4.62 16.08
C THR A 9 -5.27 3.83 15.68
N TYR A 10 -6.03 4.28 14.68
CA TYR A 10 -7.29 3.64 14.31
C TYR A 10 -7.10 2.17 13.86
N LEU A 11 -6.05 1.90 13.07
CA LEU A 11 -5.71 0.56 12.58
C LEU A 11 -4.67 -0.17 13.45
N ASP A 12 -4.26 0.36 14.59
CA ASP A 12 -3.28 -0.30 15.48
C ASP A 12 -3.74 -1.70 15.93
N GLY A 13 -5.04 -1.85 16.20
CA GLY A 13 -5.63 -3.15 16.51
C GLY A 13 -5.47 -4.19 15.38
N LEU A 14 -5.44 -3.74 14.12
CA LEU A 14 -5.19 -4.63 12.98
C LEU A 14 -3.74 -5.11 13.00
N ASP A 15 -2.78 -4.22 13.26
CA ASP A 15 -1.36 -4.57 13.32
C ASP A 15 -1.12 -5.65 14.38
N HIS A 16 -1.73 -5.49 15.55
CA HIS A 16 -1.69 -6.48 16.61
C HIS A 16 -2.33 -7.80 16.21
N PHE A 17 -3.50 -7.77 15.58
CA PHE A 17 -4.16 -8.99 15.08
C PHE A 17 -3.30 -9.74 14.07
N VAL A 18 -2.72 -9.04 13.09
CA VAL A 18 -1.87 -9.64 12.06
C VAL A 18 -0.60 -10.24 12.66
N LYS A 19 0.07 -9.53 13.59
CA LYS A 19 1.36 -9.99 14.14
C LYS A 19 1.23 -11.01 15.25
N ARG A 20 0.24 -10.88 16.15
CA ARG A 20 0.12 -11.73 17.35
C ARG A 20 -0.79 -12.93 17.12
N THR A 21 -1.89 -12.74 16.37
CA THR A 21 -2.89 -13.79 16.13
C THR A 21 -2.57 -14.55 14.85
N LEU A 22 -2.51 -13.86 13.71
CA LEU A 22 -2.25 -14.51 12.42
C LEU A 22 -0.78 -14.92 12.24
N ARG A 23 0.12 -14.30 13.02
CA ARG A 23 1.57 -14.57 13.03
C ARG A 23 2.21 -14.48 11.66
N ILE A 24 1.81 -13.48 10.88
CA ILE A 24 2.38 -13.26 9.55
C ILE A 24 3.84 -12.81 9.68
N PRO A 25 4.79 -13.53 9.06
CA PRO A 25 6.21 -13.25 9.24
C PRO A 25 6.59 -11.88 8.67
N GLY A 26 6.22 -11.59 7.41
CA GLY A 26 6.44 -10.30 6.78
C GLY A 26 5.16 -9.47 6.72
N TYR A 27 5.15 -8.32 7.39
CA TYR A 27 4.00 -7.41 7.38
C TYR A 27 4.48 -5.96 7.25
N LEU A 28 3.87 -5.22 6.33
CA LEU A 28 4.13 -3.81 6.06
C LEU A 28 2.79 -3.07 5.93
N ARG A 29 2.66 -1.93 6.60
CA ARG A 29 1.50 -1.04 6.48
C ARG A 29 1.95 0.41 6.29
N TYR A 30 1.30 1.12 5.37
CA TYR A 30 1.44 2.55 5.18
C TYR A 30 0.04 3.16 5.02
N GLY A 31 -0.45 3.84 6.07
CA GLY A 31 -1.85 4.25 6.12
C GLY A 31 -2.77 3.04 6.02
N ASP A 32 -3.61 3.02 4.98
CA ASP A 32 -4.54 1.93 4.67
C ASP A 32 -3.94 0.87 3.73
N ASP A 33 -2.79 1.13 3.10
CA ASP A 33 -2.11 0.19 2.20
C ASP A 33 -1.31 -0.83 3.02
N CYS A 34 -1.70 -2.11 2.93
CA CYS A 34 -1.03 -3.22 3.62
C CYS A 34 -0.42 -4.22 2.62
N ALA A 35 0.72 -4.79 2.98
CA ALA A 35 1.36 -5.90 2.27
C ALA A 35 1.79 -7.00 3.26
N LEU A 36 1.45 -8.24 2.92
CA LEU A 36 1.77 -9.44 3.69
C LEU A 36 2.69 -10.36 2.88
N PHE A 37 3.65 -10.98 3.55
CA PHE A 37 4.62 -11.88 2.96
C PHE A 37 4.77 -13.13 3.83
N SER A 38 4.77 -14.29 3.17
CA SER A 38 5.00 -15.61 3.75
C SER A 38 5.41 -16.55 2.62
N ASP A 39 6.14 -17.61 2.95
CA ASP A 39 6.47 -18.69 2.02
C ASP A 39 5.31 -19.71 1.88
N ASP A 40 4.30 -19.63 2.75
CA ASP A 40 3.06 -20.39 2.67
C ASP A 40 1.94 -19.56 2.03
N ARG A 41 1.53 -19.96 0.83
CA ARG A 41 0.43 -19.32 0.09
C ARG A 41 -0.92 -19.51 0.78
N SER A 42 -1.19 -20.68 1.35
CA SER A 42 -2.47 -20.98 2.00
C SER A 42 -2.64 -20.10 3.24
N HIS A 43 -1.58 -19.95 4.03
CA HIS A 43 -1.54 -19.06 5.18
C HIS A 43 -1.88 -17.60 4.80
N LEU A 44 -1.36 -17.10 3.67
CA LEU A 44 -1.69 -15.75 3.18
C LEU A 44 -3.13 -15.61 2.71
N VAL A 45 -3.70 -16.65 2.08
CA VAL A 45 -5.09 -16.66 1.63
C VAL A 45 -6.03 -16.63 2.83
N GLU A 46 -5.77 -17.47 3.83
CA GLU A 46 -6.52 -17.51 5.09
C GLU A 46 -6.40 -16.20 5.86
N ALA A 47 -5.18 -15.65 5.96
CA ALA A 47 -4.95 -14.36 6.60
C ALA A 47 -5.71 -13.23 5.92
N ARG A 48 -5.81 -13.23 4.58
CA ARG A 48 -6.59 -12.23 3.85
C ARG A 48 -8.08 -12.29 4.23
N VAL A 49 -8.66 -13.48 4.32
CA VAL A 49 -10.06 -13.66 4.74
C VAL A 49 -10.25 -13.15 6.16
N ALA A 50 -9.40 -13.61 7.08
CA ALA A 50 -9.46 -13.21 8.49
C ALA A 50 -9.30 -11.69 8.69
N ILE A 51 -8.45 -11.02 7.91
CA ILE A 51 -8.27 -9.56 7.95
C ILE A 51 -9.52 -8.83 7.46
N VAL A 52 -10.12 -9.28 6.36
CA VAL A 52 -11.36 -8.69 5.83
C VAL A 52 -12.47 -8.79 6.89
N ASP A 53 -12.64 -9.96 7.49
CA ASP A 53 -13.65 -10.17 8.53
C ASP A 53 -13.37 -9.32 9.78
N TRP A 54 -12.11 -9.25 10.20
CA TRP A 54 -11.72 -8.43 11.35
C TRP A 54 -12.01 -6.95 11.12
N LEU A 55 -11.67 -6.42 9.93
CA LEU A 55 -11.92 -5.03 9.54
C LEU A 55 -13.41 -4.71 9.53
N GLN A 56 -14.24 -5.64 9.04
CA GLN A 56 -15.69 -5.48 9.07
C GLN A 56 -16.23 -5.43 10.50
N GLN A 57 -15.87 -6.42 11.32
CA GLN A 57 -16.41 -6.58 12.68
C GLN A 57 -15.94 -5.48 13.64
N HIS A 58 -14.67 -5.10 13.57
CA HIS A 58 -14.05 -4.21 14.56
C HIS A 58 -13.94 -2.76 14.11
N ARG A 59 -14.01 -2.49 12.80
CA ARG A 59 -13.83 -1.15 12.22
C ARG A 59 -14.94 -0.74 11.25
N ARG A 60 -15.83 -1.65 10.85
CA ARG A 60 -16.88 -1.41 9.84
C ARG A 60 -16.28 -0.91 8.51
N LEU A 61 -15.11 -1.43 8.17
CA LEU A 61 -14.39 -1.11 6.94
C LEU A 61 -14.51 -2.23 5.92
N GLU A 62 -14.66 -1.82 4.65
CA GLU A 62 -14.63 -2.69 3.48
C GLU A 62 -13.27 -2.65 2.80
N VAL A 63 -12.75 -3.82 2.44
CA VAL A 63 -11.54 -3.91 1.63
C VAL A 63 -11.91 -3.76 0.15
N ASN A 64 -11.17 -2.91 -0.57
CA ASN A 64 -11.36 -2.74 -2.01
C ASN A 64 -11.31 -4.11 -2.73
N PRO A 65 -12.31 -4.46 -3.55
CA PRO A 65 -12.33 -5.74 -4.29
C PRO A 65 -11.14 -5.92 -5.23
N ARG A 66 -10.50 -4.81 -5.64
CA ARG A 66 -9.29 -4.80 -6.48
C ARG A 66 -7.99 -4.94 -5.67
N SER A 67 -8.06 -5.04 -4.35
CA SER A 67 -6.89 -5.39 -3.53
C SER A 67 -6.35 -6.73 -4.03
N GLY A 68 -5.05 -6.74 -4.37
CA GLY A 68 -4.44 -7.84 -5.10
C GLY A 68 -4.64 -9.20 -4.42
N ALA A 69 -4.77 -10.24 -5.23
CA ALA A 69 -4.72 -11.62 -4.75
C ALA A 69 -3.29 -11.97 -4.30
N VAL A 70 -3.16 -13.05 -3.52
CA VAL A 70 -1.86 -13.61 -3.14
C VAL A 70 -1.12 -14.03 -4.40
N ALA A 71 0.04 -13.40 -4.64
CA ALA A 71 0.86 -13.60 -5.81
C ALA A 71 2.32 -13.83 -5.42
N PRO A 72 3.05 -14.68 -6.16
CA PRO A 72 4.49 -14.85 -5.96
C PRO A 72 5.27 -13.54 -6.12
N THR A 73 6.28 -13.31 -5.27
CA THR A 73 7.14 -12.10 -5.26
C THR A 73 7.96 -11.91 -6.53
N ARG A 74 8.17 -12.96 -7.32
CA ARG A 74 8.78 -12.87 -8.66
C ARG A 74 7.93 -12.07 -9.65
N HIS A 75 6.62 -11.98 -9.42
CA HIS A 75 5.74 -11.17 -10.24
C HIS A 75 5.76 -9.72 -9.76
N PRO A 76 5.87 -8.74 -10.67
CA PRO A 76 5.83 -7.34 -10.28
C PRO A 76 4.51 -6.97 -9.60
N CYS A 77 4.59 -6.20 -8.51
CA CYS A 77 3.42 -5.64 -7.85
C CYS A 77 3.48 -4.10 -7.83
N LEU A 78 2.34 -3.48 -7.54
CA LEU A 78 2.27 -2.04 -7.28
C LEU A 78 2.08 -1.81 -5.79
N PHE A 79 2.91 -0.95 -5.20
CA PHE A 79 2.78 -0.51 -3.82
C PHE A 79 3.23 0.94 -3.71
N LEU A 80 2.42 1.79 -3.07
CA LEU A 80 2.69 3.22 -2.87
C LEU A 80 3.11 3.99 -4.14
N GLY A 81 2.48 3.67 -5.28
CA GLY A 81 2.77 4.33 -6.56
C GLY A 81 4.03 3.86 -7.28
N CYS A 82 4.75 2.89 -6.71
CA CYS A 82 5.92 2.24 -7.28
C CYS A 82 5.58 0.84 -7.81
N ARG A 83 6.25 0.45 -8.88
CA ARG A 83 6.35 -0.94 -9.35
C ARG A 83 7.53 -1.59 -8.65
N ILE A 84 7.26 -2.64 -7.88
CA ILE A 84 8.27 -3.42 -7.17
C ILE A 84 8.42 -4.76 -7.90
N CYS A 85 9.65 -5.16 -8.19
CA CYS A 85 9.97 -6.45 -8.79
C CYS A 85 11.39 -6.90 -8.38
N PRO A 86 11.79 -8.16 -8.66
CA PRO A 86 13.13 -8.64 -8.33
C PRO A 86 14.27 -7.80 -8.94
N ALA A 87 14.03 -7.16 -10.09
CA ALA A 87 15.01 -6.28 -10.73
C ALA A 87 15.12 -4.88 -10.09
N GLY A 88 14.29 -4.57 -9.09
CA GLY A 88 14.32 -3.30 -8.37
C GLY A 88 12.97 -2.58 -8.33
N ILE A 89 13.02 -1.32 -7.89
CA ILE A 89 11.88 -0.44 -7.68
C ILE A 89 11.90 0.67 -8.73
N ALA A 90 10.76 0.89 -9.39
CA ALA A 90 10.58 1.95 -10.38
C ALA A 90 9.23 2.65 -10.20
N PRO A 91 9.05 3.89 -10.66
CA PRO A 91 7.74 4.53 -10.65
C PRO A 91 6.70 3.70 -11.43
N SER A 92 5.46 3.65 -10.93
CA SER A 92 4.37 3.04 -11.69
C SER A 92 4.11 3.80 -12.99
N ARG A 93 3.54 3.13 -14.01
CA ARG A 93 3.12 3.78 -15.26
C ARG A 93 2.18 4.97 -15.02
N ARG A 94 1.38 4.93 -13.94
CA ARG A 94 0.49 6.02 -13.55
C ARG A 94 1.28 7.19 -12.96
N ALA A 95 2.20 6.92 -12.04
CA ALA A 95 3.08 7.94 -11.46
C ALA A 95 3.91 8.61 -12.55
N TRP A 96 4.51 7.82 -13.45
CA TRP A 96 5.28 8.30 -14.59
C TRP A 96 4.46 9.22 -15.51
N ARG A 97 3.24 8.81 -15.87
CA ARG A 97 2.34 9.65 -16.70
C ARG A 97 1.97 10.96 -16.01
N ARG A 98 1.67 10.94 -14.71
CA ARG A 98 1.36 12.13 -13.94
C ARG A 98 2.54 13.09 -13.86
N MET A 99 3.73 12.56 -13.60
CA MET A 99 4.96 13.35 -13.60
C MET A 99 5.19 14.02 -14.96
N ARG A 100 5.06 13.27 -16.06
CA ARG A 100 5.19 13.83 -17.41
C ARG A 100 4.14 14.90 -17.73
N SER A 101 2.89 14.74 -17.28
CA SER A 101 1.86 15.77 -17.46
C SER A 101 2.25 17.06 -16.74
N ARG A 102 2.66 16.95 -15.47
CA ARG A 102 3.09 18.09 -14.66
C ARG A 102 4.28 18.83 -15.26
N LEU A 103 5.26 18.11 -15.79
CA LEU A 103 6.41 18.73 -16.44
C LEU A 103 6.01 19.50 -17.71
N ARG A 104 5.07 18.98 -18.52
CA ARG A 104 4.55 19.69 -19.69
C ARG A 104 3.75 20.94 -19.31
N GLU A 105 2.93 20.83 -18.27
CA GLU A 105 2.17 21.96 -17.73
C GLU A 105 3.12 23.05 -17.20
N ALA A 106 4.18 22.67 -16.50
CA ALA A 106 5.21 23.58 -16.00
C ALA A 106 6.02 24.23 -17.13
N GLU A 107 6.38 23.46 -18.17
CA GLU A 107 7.05 23.98 -19.37
C GLU A 107 6.20 25.04 -20.08
N ALA A 108 4.89 24.81 -20.21
CA ALA A 108 3.96 25.79 -20.79
C ALA A 108 3.80 27.08 -19.96
N GLN A 109 4.07 27.02 -18.64
CA GLN A 109 4.02 28.16 -17.73
C GLN A 109 5.34 28.95 -17.68
N GLY A 110 6.41 28.46 -18.33
CA GLY A 110 7.69 29.13 -18.43
C GLY A 110 8.82 28.51 -17.59
N PRO A 111 10.07 28.98 -17.80
CA PRO A 111 11.28 28.33 -17.28
C PRO A 111 11.36 28.28 -15.75
N GLU A 112 10.79 29.28 -15.05
CA GLU A 112 10.76 29.28 -13.58
C GLU A 112 9.84 28.19 -12.99
N ALA A 113 8.70 27.95 -13.63
CA ALA A 113 7.78 26.89 -13.21
C ALA A 113 8.37 25.50 -13.46
N LEU A 114 9.10 25.34 -14.57
CA LEU A 114 9.83 24.12 -14.88
C LEU A 114 10.97 23.87 -13.87
N ALA A 115 11.75 24.89 -13.51
CA ALA A 115 12.82 24.78 -12.53
C ALA A 115 12.31 24.31 -11.16
N ARG A 116 11.17 24.84 -10.68
CA ARG A 116 10.50 24.39 -9.45
C ARG A 116 9.99 22.95 -9.50
N SER A 117 9.74 22.42 -10.68
CA SER A 117 9.18 21.08 -10.86
C SER A 117 10.24 19.97 -10.94
N ILE A 118 11.50 20.36 -11.18
CA ILE A 118 12.65 19.45 -11.32
C ILE A 118 13.54 19.46 -10.07
N ALA A 119 13.58 20.59 -9.34
CA ALA A 119 14.26 20.73 -8.05
C ALA A 119 13.54 19.98 -6.93
#